data_AF-A0A7W8FTK1-F1
#
_entry.id   AF-A0A7W8FTK1-F1
#
_cell.length_a   1.000
_cell.length_b   1.000
_cell.length_c   1.000
_cell.angle_alpha   90.00
_cell.angle_beta   90.00
_cell.angle_gamma   90.00
#
_symmetry.space_group_name_H-M   'P 1'
#
loop_
_entity.id
_entity.type
_entity.pdbx_description
1 polymer ?
#
loop_
_entity_poly.entity_id
_entity_poly.type
_entity_poly.pdbx_seq_one_letter_code
_entity_poly.pdbx_strand_id
1 'polypeptide(L)'
;MTENYRPTKAVIDLGAIEKNLASFKKGLGNTEIMAVVKADAYGHGVLEVAKRAVDMGIKLLAVATPDEALFLRTNGFQEKLLVMGASPASFVPVAQQQEIALAAISLDWLATASAAQNPEFLPLKVHLKIDTGMRRVGVDAADAEAAIAEIRRHSLAFEGIFTHFATADEESGELFERQVKRMKEIIGLIDDPEVLVHVSNSAASLMHPDLAYGAVRIGISMYGIAPSAYVEEKMPFSLVPAMSLETEIVHIKKVKAGEAISYGGTYCCEEDEWIATLPIGYADGMLRGLQGQDVLVRGERAQIVGRICMDQCMIRVPEKLPVGEKVQLFGKQGKEEIRINEWADKLGTIPYEIPCILTKRVPRLYV
;
A
#
# COMPACT_ATOMS: atom_id res chain seq x y z
N MET A 1 -6.18 21.46 -12.10
CA MET A 1 -6.12 20.15 -12.76
C MET A 1 -5.24 20.30 -13.98
N THR A 2 -4.13 19.59 -14.07
CA THR A 2 -3.36 19.48 -15.32
C THR A 2 -4.21 18.74 -16.33
N GLU A 3 -4.43 19.33 -17.51
CA GLU A 3 -5.10 18.63 -18.61
C GLU A 3 -4.26 17.42 -19.03
N ASN A 4 -4.88 16.24 -19.01
CA ASN A 4 -4.26 14.99 -19.45
C ASN A 4 -4.83 14.61 -20.81
N TYR A 5 -3.97 14.59 -21.83
CA TYR A 5 -4.35 14.31 -23.23
C TYR A 5 -4.23 12.83 -23.61
N ARG A 6 -3.53 12.02 -22.80
CA ARG A 6 -3.38 10.57 -23.01
C ARG A 6 -4.57 9.85 -22.35
N PRO A 7 -5.22 8.88 -23.02
CA PRO A 7 -6.41 8.22 -22.48
C PRO A 7 -6.10 7.27 -21.31
N THR A 8 -4.85 6.84 -21.16
CA THR A 8 -4.39 5.97 -20.06
C THR A 8 -4.53 6.67 -18.71
N LYS A 9 -5.25 6.04 -17.77
CA LYS A 9 -5.45 6.54 -16.40
C LYS A 9 -5.74 5.40 -15.42
N ALA A 10 -5.41 5.63 -14.14
CA ALA A 10 -5.83 4.80 -13.03
C ALA A 10 -7.10 5.42 -12.42
N VAL A 11 -8.17 4.64 -12.29
CA VAL A 11 -9.42 5.08 -11.66
C VAL A 11 -9.43 4.58 -10.21
N ILE A 12 -9.64 5.49 -9.27
CA ILE A 12 -9.61 5.25 -7.83
C ILE A 12 -11.02 5.46 -7.27
N ASP A 13 -11.67 4.37 -6.85
CA ASP A 13 -12.99 4.40 -6.22
C ASP A 13 -12.82 4.70 -4.72
N LEU A 14 -13.09 5.94 -4.32
CA LEU A 14 -13.01 6.34 -2.91
C LEU A 14 -14.12 5.70 -2.07
N GLY A 15 -15.27 5.39 -2.68
CA GLY A 15 -16.36 4.66 -2.03
C GLY A 15 -15.99 3.20 -1.72
N ALA A 16 -15.14 2.57 -2.52
CA ALA A 16 -14.59 1.25 -2.21
C ALA A 16 -13.69 1.31 -0.96
N ILE A 17 -12.84 2.32 -0.85
CA ILE A 17 -12.01 2.58 0.32
C ILE A 17 -12.88 2.77 1.57
N GLU A 18 -13.94 3.59 1.47
CA GLU A 18 -14.89 3.78 2.57
C GLU A 18 -15.55 2.47 3.00
N LYS A 19 -16.03 1.67 2.05
CA LYS A 19 -16.66 0.37 2.34
C LYS A 19 -15.70 -0.56 3.05
N ASN A 20 -14.45 -0.64 2.60
CA ASN A 20 -13.44 -1.49 3.22
C ASN A 20 -13.16 -1.05 4.66
N LEU A 21 -12.91 0.25 4.90
CA LEU A 21 -12.69 0.79 6.24
C LEU A 21 -13.92 0.61 7.15
N ALA A 22 -15.12 0.80 6.62
CA ALA A 22 -16.36 0.57 7.36
C ALA A 22 -16.52 -0.90 7.76
N SER A 23 -16.12 -1.85 6.92
CA SER A 23 -16.13 -3.27 7.25
C SER A 23 -15.18 -3.60 8.40
N PHE A 24 -13.96 -3.03 8.41
CA PHE A 24 -13.06 -3.15 9.57
C PHE A 24 -13.68 -2.55 10.83
N LYS A 25 -14.21 -1.32 10.74
CA LYS A 25 -14.78 -0.59 11.90
C LYS A 25 -15.91 -1.37 12.58
N LYS A 26 -16.73 -2.10 11.83
CA LYS A 26 -17.81 -2.95 12.38
C LYS A 26 -17.32 -4.05 13.31
N GLY A 27 -16.13 -4.61 13.07
CA GLY A 27 -15.57 -5.72 13.84
C GLY A 27 -14.64 -5.33 14.99
N LEU A 28 -14.27 -4.04 15.10
CA LEU A 28 -13.19 -3.57 15.97
C LEU A 28 -13.63 -3.05 17.35
N GLY A 29 -14.94 -2.89 17.57
CA GLY A 29 -15.48 -2.33 18.82
C GLY A 29 -14.92 -0.93 19.09
N ASN A 30 -14.24 -0.77 20.24
CA ASN A 30 -13.58 0.48 20.63
C ASN A 30 -12.14 0.63 20.09
N THR A 31 -11.63 -0.34 19.34
CA THR A 31 -10.28 -0.28 18.78
C THR A 31 -10.22 0.77 17.67
N GLU A 32 -9.23 1.64 17.72
CA GLU A 32 -9.02 2.67 16.70
C GLU A 32 -8.44 2.07 15.41
N ILE A 33 -8.73 2.70 14.27
CA ILE A 33 -8.07 2.40 13.00
C ILE A 33 -6.93 3.42 12.81
N MET A 34 -5.74 2.91 12.49
CA MET A 34 -4.64 3.70 11.96
C MET A 34 -4.51 3.42 10.46
N ALA A 35 -4.90 4.39 9.63
CA ALA A 35 -4.85 4.25 8.17
C ALA A 35 -3.41 4.41 7.68
N VAL A 36 -2.88 3.36 7.05
CA VAL A 36 -1.50 3.33 6.54
C VAL A 36 -1.48 3.82 5.09
N VAL A 37 -1.02 5.05 4.90
CA VAL A 37 -1.08 5.79 3.63
C VAL A 37 0.31 6.10 3.03
N LYS A 38 1.33 5.36 3.46
CA LYS A 38 2.69 5.40 2.86
C LYS A 38 2.67 5.06 1.36
N ALA A 39 3.77 5.37 0.68
CA ALA A 39 4.00 5.13 -0.75
C ALA A 39 2.88 5.71 -1.62
N ASP A 40 2.52 6.98 -1.37
CA ASP A 40 1.41 7.67 -2.03
C ASP A 40 0.06 6.93 -1.89
N ALA A 41 -0.24 6.51 -0.66
CA ALA A 41 -1.35 5.59 -0.36
C ALA A 41 -1.33 4.34 -1.24
N TYR A 42 -0.19 3.64 -1.26
CA TYR A 42 0.03 2.44 -2.07
C TYR A 42 -0.27 2.71 -3.57
N GLY A 43 0.14 3.88 -4.06
CA GLY A 43 -0.09 4.33 -5.44
C GLY A 43 -1.51 4.81 -5.77
N HIS A 44 -2.41 4.91 -4.78
CA HIS A 44 -3.79 5.37 -4.96
C HIS A 44 -3.94 6.90 -4.87
N GLY A 45 -2.93 7.61 -4.38
CA GLY A 45 -2.96 9.06 -4.19
C GLY A 45 -3.26 9.43 -2.75
N VAL A 46 -2.21 9.89 -2.05
CA VAL A 46 -2.24 10.04 -0.60
C VAL A 46 -3.22 11.09 -0.09
N LEU A 47 -3.37 12.21 -0.79
CA LEU A 47 -4.20 13.32 -0.31
C LEU A 47 -5.68 12.95 -0.30
N GLU A 48 -6.17 12.37 -1.39
CA GLU A 48 -7.56 11.98 -1.54
C GLU A 48 -7.91 10.81 -0.63
N VAL A 49 -7.03 9.81 -0.51
CA VAL A 49 -7.24 8.66 0.39
C VAL A 49 -7.19 9.07 1.85
N ALA A 50 -6.17 9.84 2.26
CA ALA A 50 -6.05 10.28 3.64
C ALA A 50 -7.24 11.17 4.03
N LYS A 51 -7.64 12.12 3.16
CA LYS A 51 -8.82 12.95 3.40
C LYS A 51 -10.07 12.10 3.58
N ARG A 52 -10.28 11.12 2.71
CA ARG A 52 -11.42 10.21 2.79
C ARG A 52 -11.44 9.42 4.10
N ALA A 53 -10.29 8.90 4.54
CA ALA A 53 -10.17 8.22 5.83
C ALA A 53 -10.52 9.16 7.00
N VAL A 54 -10.01 10.39 6.98
CA VAL A 54 -10.28 11.43 8.00
C VAL A 54 -11.76 11.80 8.05
N ASP A 55 -12.41 11.99 6.89
CA ASP A 55 -13.83 12.31 6.80
C ASP A 55 -14.72 11.20 7.41
N MET A 56 -14.23 9.95 7.45
CA MET A 56 -14.88 8.83 8.16
C MET A 56 -14.64 8.81 9.67
N GLY A 57 -13.91 9.79 10.20
CA GLY A 57 -13.54 9.94 11.60
C GLY A 57 -12.31 9.13 12.01
N ILE A 58 -11.47 8.70 11.08
CA ILE A 58 -10.18 8.06 11.41
C ILE A 58 -9.21 9.14 11.90
N LYS A 59 -8.69 8.99 13.12
CA LYS A 59 -7.86 10.00 13.81
C LYS A 59 -6.37 9.70 13.76
N LEU A 60 -5.98 8.52 13.27
CA LEU A 60 -4.61 8.03 13.26
C LEU A 60 -4.21 7.74 11.81
N LEU A 61 -3.14 8.38 11.34
CA LEU A 61 -2.51 8.13 10.05
C LEU A 61 -1.09 7.59 10.26
N ALA A 62 -0.62 6.74 9.35
CA ALA A 62 0.74 6.23 9.37
C ALA A 62 1.39 6.26 7.99
N VAL A 63 2.65 6.69 7.98
CA VAL A 63 3.50 6.78 6.79
C VAL A 63 4.85 6.07 7.02
N ALA A 64 5.67 5.95 5.99
CA ALA A 64 6.97 5.30 6.07
C ALA A 64 8.10 6.29 6.35
N THR A 65 8.06 7.51 5.79
CA THR A 65 9.18 8.44 5.83
C THR A 65 8.82 9.82 6.41
N PRO A 66 9.83 10.57 6.90
CA PRO A 66 9.68 11.98 7.24
C PRO A 66 9.04 12.83 6.14
N ASP A 67 9.46 12.64 4.89
CA ASP A 67 8.97 13.40 3.73
C ASP A 67 7.47 13.19 3.48
N GLU A 68 6.99 11.94 3.62
CA GLU A 68 5.57 11.64 3.52
C GLU A 68 4.78 12.30 4.65
N ALA A 69 5.32 12.33 5.87
CA ALA A 69 4.66 12.96 7.00
C ALA A 69 4.57 14.48 6.85
N LEU A 70 5.67 15.10 6.43
CA LEU A 70 5.70 16.52 6.11
C LEU A 70 4.74 16.86 4.98
N PHE A 71 4.69 16.04 3.93
CA PHE A 71 3.77 16.24 2.82
C PHE A 71 2.31 16.28 3.29
N LEU A 72 1.91 15.40 4.20
CA LEU A 72 0.57 15.46 4.81
C LEU A 72 0.38 16.74 5.65
N ARG A 73 1.33 17.09 6.51
CA ARG A 73 1.25 18.31 7.34
C ARG A 73 1.13 19.58 6.49
N THR A 74 1.93 19.73 5.43
CA THR A 74 1.88 20.90 4.54
C THR A 74 0.59 20.97 3.72
N ASN A 75 -0.13 19.85 3.56
CA ASN A 75 -1.45 19.79 2.93
C ASN A 75 -2.61 19.85 3.95
N GLY A 76 -2.34 20.24 5.20
CA GLY A 76 -3.36 20.63 6.17
C GLY A 76 -3.86 19.51 7.10
N PHE A 77 -3.32 18.30 7.01
CA PHE A 77 -3.71 17.18 7.88
C PHE A 77 -3.26 17.43 9.33
N GLN A 78 -4.20 17.37 10.29
CA GLN A 78 -3.96 17.65 11.71
C GLN A 78 -4.04 16.38 12.59
N GLU A 79 -4.38 15.25 12.01
CA GLU A 79 -4.54 13.98 12.70
C GLU A 79 -3.22 13.50 13.31
N LYS A 80 -3.31 12.60 14.30
CA LYS A 80 -2.12 11.95 14.85
C LYS A 80 -1.43 11.19 13.73
N LEU A 81 -0.14 11.46 13.54
CA LEU A 81 0.62 10.98 12.40
C LEU A 81 1.89 10.30 12.88
N LEU A 82 2.04 9.02 12.53
CA LEU A 82 3.19 8.20 12.89
C LEU A 82 4.07 7.92 11.66
N VAL A 83 5.36 8.26 11.75
CA VAL A 83 6.39 7.74 10.85
C VAL A 83 6.86 6.38 11.39
N MET A 84 6.48 5.29 10.72
CA MET A 84 6.80 3.93 11.16
C MET A 84 8.21 3.44 10.78
N GLY A 85 8.85 4.15 9.84
CA GLY A 85 10.20 3.89 9.37
C GLY A 85 11.25 4.63 10.19
N ALA A 86 12.52 4.45 9.80
CA ALA A 86 13.62 5.19 10.41
C ALA A 86 13.52 6.67 10.07
N SER A 87 13.80 7.52 11.06
CA SER A 87 13.89 8.97 10.88
C SER A 87 15.29 9.45 11.30
N PRO A 88 15.97 10.29 10.52
CA PRO A 88 17.25 10.84 10.94
C PRO A 88 17.06 11.77 12.15
N ALA A 89 18.03 11.83 13.06
CA ALA A 89 17.95 12.72 14.23
C ALA A 89 17.79 14.20 13.85
N SER A 90 18.29 14.61 12.68
CA SER A 90 18.09 15.96 12.13
C SER A 90 16.62 16.31 11.86
N PHE A 91 15.73 15.32 11.76
CA PHE A 91 14.29 15.54 11.61
C PHE A 91 13.57 15.77 12.94
N VAL A 92 14.19 15.47 14.09
CA VAL A 92 13.53 15.55 15.41
C VAL A 92 12.94 16.93 15.71
N PRO A 93 13.67 18.06 15.56
CA PRO A 93 13.08 19.38 15.80
C PRO A 93 11.88 19.67 14.91
N VAL A 94 11.92 19.21 13.66
CA VAL A 94 10.81 19.38 12.70
C VAL A 94 9.62 18.52 13.11
N ALA A 95 9.85 17.27 13.53
CA ALA A 95 8.81 16.39 14.03
C ALA A 95 8.13 16.95 15.29
N GLN A 96 8.89 17.57 16.21
CA GLN A 96 8.33 18.26 17.37
C GLN A 96 7.47 19.46 16.94
N GLN A 97 7.99 20.32 16.07
CA GLN A 97 7.27 21.51 15.59
C GLN A 97 5.97 21.16 14.88
N GLN A 98 5.97 20.06 14.11
CA GLN A 98 4.84 19.61 13.30
C GLN A 98 3.98 18.55 14.01
N GLU A 99 4.27 18.25 15.29
CA GLU A 99 3.59 17.23 16.08
C GLU A 99 3.46 15.86 15.36
N ILE A 100 4.58 15.40 14.81
CA ILE A 100 4.71 14.10 14.13
C ILE A 100 5.33 13.11 15.12
N ALA A 101 4.68 11.97 15.33
CA ALA A 101 5.23 10.89 16.13
C ALA A 101 6.25 10.07 15.32
N LEU A 102 7.35 9.68 15.96
CA LEU A 102 8.42 8.89 15.33
C LEU A 102 8.53 7.50 15.96
N ALA A 103 8.82 6.49 15.14
CA ALA A 103 9.17 5.17 15.65
C ALA A 103 10.56 5.19 16.32
N ALA A 104 10.62 4.83 17.59
CA ALA A 104 11.88 4.54 18.27
C ALA A 104 12.34 3.12 17.93
N ILE A 105 13.40 3.00 17.14
CA ILE A 105 13.81 1.74 16.50
C ILE A 105 15.08 1.10 17.08
N SER A 106 15.82 1.79 17.95
CA SER A 106 17.00 1.26 18.65
C SER A 106 17.35 2.16 19.84
N LEU A 107 18.17 1.64 20.76
CA LEU A 107 18.73 2.44 21.86
C LEU A 107 19.62 3.59 21.35
N ASP A 108 20.45 3.31 20.33
CA ASP A 108 21.29 4.34 19.69
C ASP A 108 20.45 5.46 19.07
N TRP A 109 19.33 5.09 18.44
CA TRP A 109 18.40 6.07 17.89
C TRP A 109 17.75 6.89 19.00
N LEU A 110 17.31 6.27 20.10
CA LEU A 110 16.76 6.99 21.25
C LEU A 110 17.78 8.00 21.81
N ALA A 111 19.05 7.62 21.95
CA ALA A 111 20.09 8.51 22.44
C ALA A 111 20.31 9.71 21.50
N THR A 112 20.41 9.46 20.19
CA THR A 112 20.61 10.54 19.19
C THR A 112 19.38 11.43 19.04
N ALA A 113 18.17 10.87 19.07
CA ALA A 113 16.92 11.61 19.01
C ALA A 113 16.73 12.49 20.26
N SER A 114 17.05 11.95 21.44
CA SER A 114 16.98 12.69 22.70
C SER A 114 17.91 13.89 22.70
N ALA A 115 19.13 13.75 22.19
CA ALA A 115 20.09 14.84 22.04
C ALA A 115 19.69 15.88 20.99
N ALA A 116 18.86 15.50 20.00
CA ALA A 116 18.40 16.36 18.93
C ALA A 116 17.09 17.11 19.24
N GLN A 117 16.48 16.89 20.41
CA GLN A 117 15.27 17.62 20.80
C GLN A 117 15.54 19.13 20.91
N ASN A 118 14.62 19.93 20.39
CA ASN A 118 14.58 21.36 20.64
C ASN A 118 13.68 21.63 21.87
N PRO A 119 14.22 22.23 22.95
CA PRO A 119 13.45 22.52 24.17
C PRO A 119 12.39 23.61 24.02
N GLU A 120 12.37 24.36 22.91
CA GLU A 120 11.33 25.35 22.61
C GLU A 120 9.99 24.74 22.19
N PHE A 121 9.99 23.45 21.82
CA PHE A 121 8.79 22.73 21.37
C PHE A 121 8.34 21.70 22.40
N LEU A 122 7.13 21.16 22.19
CA LEU A 122 6.65 20.01 22.95
C LEU A 122 7.62 18.82 22.81
N PRO A 123 7.70 17.94 23.82
CA PRO A 123 8.53 16.75 23.74
C PRO A 123 8.27 15.92 22.49
N LEU A 124 9.32 15.30 21.97
CA LEU A 124 9.18 14.41 20.82
C LEU A 124 8.25 13.24 21.17
N LYS A 125 7.18 13.10 20.40
CA LYS A 125 6.25 11.98 20.44
C LYS A 125 6.92 10.74 19.85
N VAL A 126 6.97 9.65 20.60
CA VAL A 126 7.60 8.41 20.18
C VAL A 126 6.68 7.21 20.33
N HIS A 127 6.74 6.33 19.34
CA HIS A 127 6.19 4.98 19.43
C HIS A 127 7.35 3.96 19.48
N LEU A 128 7.49 3.24 20.59
CA LEU A 128 8.55 2.24 20.75
C LEU A 128 8.27 1.04 19.83
N LYS A 129 9.17 0.80 18.87
CA LYS A 129 9.07 -0.34 17.97
C LYS A 129 9.90 -1.49 18.51
N ILE A 130 9.24 -2.60 18.81
CA ILE A 130 9.89 -3.83 19.27
C ILE A 130 10.02 -4.80 18.09
N ASP A 131 11.24 -5.29 17.90
CA ASP A 131 11.48 -6.41 17.00
C ASP A 131 11.22 -7.74 17.72
N THR A 132 10.06 -8.33 17.41
CA THR A 132 9.64 -9.62 17.98
C THR A 132 10.06 -10.81 17.12
N GLY A 133 10.57 -10.57 15.90
CA GLY A 133 10.93 -11.63 14.95
C GLY A 133 10.89 -11.26 13.46
N MET A 134 10.44 -10.06 13.09
CA MET A 134 10.50 -9.62 11.68
C MET A 134 11.94 -9.26 11.27
N ARG A 135 12.81 -8.88 12.22
CA ARG A 135 14.24 -8.63 12.01
C ARG A 135 14.58 -7.56 10.95
N ARG A 136 13.65 -6.64 10.70
CA ARG A 136 13.87 -5.49 9.80
C ARG A 136 14.42 -4.27 10.54
N VAL A 137 13.67 -3.80 11.55
CA VAL A 137 14.01 -2.68 12.44
C VAL A 137 13.17 -2.79 13.72
N GLY A 138 13.70 -2.27 14.83
CA GLY A 138 13.06 -2.29 16.15
C GLY A 138 14.08 -2.59 17.25
N VAL A 139 13.82 -2.09 18.45
CA VAL A 139 14.56 -2.46 19.66
C VAL A 139 14.40 -3.95 19.87
N ASP A 140 15.49 -4.67 20.17
CA ASP A 140 15.38 -6.09 20.47
C ASP A 140 14.51 -6.29 21.72
N ALA A 141 13.72 -7.36 21.72
CA ALA A 141 12.84 -7.69 22.84
C ALA A 141 13.58 -7.71 24.20
N ALA A 142 14.84 -8.14 24.22
CA ALA A 142 15.67 -8.17 25.43
C ALA A 142 16.01 -6.76 25.98
N ASP A 143 16.00 -5.74 25.12
CA ASP A 143 16.36 -4.36 25.47
C ASP A 143 15.13 -3.47 25.73
N ALA A 144 13.93 -4.04 25.77
CA ALA A 144 12.68 -3.28 25.89
C ALA A 144 12.61 -2.44 27.18
N GLU A 145 12.98 -3.01 28.33
CA GLU A 145 13.01 -2.27 29.61
C GLU A 145 13.99 -1.10 29.57
N ALA A 146 15.19 -1.33 29.00
CA ALA A 146 16.19 -0.28 28.84
C ALA A 146 15.68 0.85 27.94
N ALA A 147 15.01 0.51 26.83
CA ALA A 147 14.43 1.52 25.93
C ALA A 147 13.31 2.33 26.60
N ILE A 148 12.43 1.68 27.38
CA ILE A 148 11.38 2.37 28.15
C ILE A 148 12.02 3.30 29.19
N ALA A 149 13.06 2.86 29.87
CA ALA A 149 13.81 3.68 30.82
C ALA A 149 14.46 4.89 30.14
N GLU A 150 15.05 4.72 28.96
CA GLU A 150 15.61 5.83 28.17
C GLU A 150 14.55 6.85 27.75
N ILE A 151 13.39 6.39 27.28
CA ILE A 151 12.27 7.25 26.91
C ILE A 151 11.85 8.14 28.10
N ARG A 152 11.69 7.53 29.27
CA ARG A 152 11.35 8.26 30.52
C ARG A 152 12.46 9.21 30.94
N ARG A 153 13.72 8.77 30.89
CA ARG A 153 14.90 9.54 31.31
C ARG A 153 15.07 10.83 30.51
N HIS A 154 14.80 10.80 29.20
CA HIS A 154 14.96 11.95 28.31
C HIS A 154 13.67 12.74 28.08
N SER A 155 12.64 12.49 28.89
CA SER A 155 11.35 13.19 28.81
C SER A 155 10.72 13.14 27.42
N LEU A 156 10.91 12.05 26.67
CA LEU A 156 10.20 11.82 25.41
C LEU A 156 8.73 11.52 25.69
N ALA A 157 7.82 12.00 24.85
CA ALA A 157 6.40 11.70 24.99
C ALA A 157 6.12 10.27 24.49
N PHE A 158 5.95 9.32 25.42
CA PHE A 158 5.73 7.91 25.10
C PHE A 158 4.28 7.67 24.65
N GLU A 159 3.98 7.87 23.36
CA GLU A 159 2.60 7.79 22.86
C GLU A 159 2.15 6.37 22.51
N GLY A 160 3.08 5.44 22.27
CA GLY A 160 2.69 4.07 21.93
C GLY A 160 3.81 3.06 21.86
N ILE A 161 3.43 1.79 21.72
CA ILE A 161 4.35 0.67 21.55
C ILE A 161 3.79 -0.30 20.50
N PHE A 162 4.67 -0.84 19.66
CA PHE A 162 4.24 -1.72 18.58
C PHE A 162 5.29 -2.71 18.11
N THR A 163 4.79 -3.75 17.46
CA THR A 163 5.60 -4.66 16.63
C THR A 163 4.96 -4.83 15.25
N HIS A 164 5.58 -5.63 14.38
CA HIS A 164 5.01 -6.02 13.10
C HIS A 164 5.18 -7.52 12.89
N PHE A 165 4.08 -8.21 12.63
CA PHE A 165 4.09 -9.64 12.34
C PHE A 165 4.62 -9.91 10.93
N ALA A 166 5.44 -10.95 10.80
CA ALA A 166 6.04 -11.35 9.54
C ALA A 166 5.13 -12.30 8.73
N THR A 167 4.35 -13.14 9.40
CA THR A 167 3.57 -14.24 8.79
C THR A 167 2.11 -14.25 9.27
N ALA A 168 1.53 -13.08 9.52
CA ALA A 168 0.12 -12.97 9.93
C ALA A 168 -0.88 -13.22 8.78
N ASP A 169 -0.37 -13.30 7.56
CA ASP A 169 -1.08 -13.59 6.33
C ASP A 169 -0.92 -15.05 5.88
N GLU A 170 -0.36 -15.91 6.71
CA GLU A 170 -0.24 -17.35 6.51
C GLU A 170 -1.11 -18.09 7.53
N GLU A 171 -1.22 -19.42 7.37
CA GLU A 171 -1.73 -20.24 8.45
C GLU A 171 -0.84 -20.10 9.69
N SER A 172 -1.47 -19.94 10.87
CA SER A 172 -0.75 -19.70 12.12
C SER A 172 0.38 -20.71 12.30
N GLY A 173 1.59 -20.19 12.45
CA GLY A 173 2.81 -20.97 12.57
C GLY A 173 3.70 -20.49 13.71
N GLU A 174 4.76 -21.25 13.99
CA GLU A 174 5.64 -21.04 15.15
C GLU A 174 6.21 -19.62 15.23
N LEU A 175 6.55 -19.01 14.07
CA LEU A 175 7.08 -17.64 14.04
C LEU A 175 6.04 -16.63 14.55
N PHE A 176 4.81 -16.69 14.06
CA PHE A 176 3.73 -15.79 14.47
C PHE A 176 3.44 -15.92 15.97
N GLU A 177 3.27 -17.15 16.46
CA GLU A 177 3.00 -17.43 17.86
C GLU A 177 4.12 -16.92 18.78
N ARG A 178 5.38 -17.10 18.37
CA ARG A 178 6.54 -16.57 19.10
C ARG A 178 6.56 -15.04 19.10
N GLN A 179 6.22 -14.39 17.99
CA GLN A 179 6.11 -12.93 17.93
C GLN A 179 5.02 -12.41 18.88
N VAL A 180 3.85 -13.06 18.88
CA VAL A 180 2.73 -12.72 19.76
C VAL A 180 3.12 -12.88 21.23
N LYS A 181 3.72 -14.00 21.61
CA LYS A 181 4.14 -14.27 22.99
C LYS A 181 5.11 -13.20 23.50
N ARG A 182 6.19 -12.92 22.75
CA ARG A 182 7.18 -11.90 23.10
C ARG A 182 6.55 -10.52 23.27
N MET A 183 5.64 -10.15 22.36
CA MET A 183 4.98 -8.86 22.45
C MET A 183 4.09 -8.77 23.69
N LYS A 184 3.35 -9.83 24.03
CA LYS A 184 2.50 -9.88 25.23
C LYS A 184 3.32 -9.71 26.51
N GLU A 185 4.49 -10.35 26.60
CA GLU A 185 5.41 -10.19 27.73
C GLU A 185 5.86 -8.72 27.88
N ILE A 186 6.22 -8.06 26.77
CA ILE A 186 6.68 -6.67 26.80
C ILE A 186 5.54 -5.68 27.08
N ILE A 187 4.33 -5.93 26.58
CA ILE A 187 3.16 -5.12 26.90
C ILE A 187 2.89 -5.15 28.42
N GLY A 188 3.18 -6.28 29.08
CA GLY A 188 3.07 -6.40 30.54
C GLY A 188 4.02 -5.50 31.34
N LEU A 189 4.99 -4.85 30.70
CA LEU A 189 5.89 -3.87 31.31
C LEU A 189 5.34 -2.43 31.28
N ILE A 190 4.19 -2.22 30.62
CA ILE A 190 3.60 -0.91 30.39
C ILE A 190 2.42 -0.71 31.36
N ASP A 191 2.66 0.08 32.41
CA ASP A 191 1.63 0.41 33.41
C ASP A 191 0.77 1.62 33.02
N ASP A 192 1.20 2.39 32.02
CA ASP A 192 0.53 3.62 31.59
C ASP A 192 -0.58 3.32 30.57
N PRO A 193 -1.87 3.53 30.92
CA PRO A 193 -2.99 3.24 30.03
C PRO A 193 -3.10 4.21 28.84
N GLU A 194 -2.38 5.33 28.83
CA GLU A 194 -2.37 6.28 27.71
C GLU A 194 -1.44 5.83 26.57
N VAL A 195 -0.51 4.91 26.85
CA VAL A 195 0.41 4.35 25.84
C VAL A 195 -0.38 3.46 24.87
N LEU A 196 -0.51 3.91 23.62
CA LEU A 196 -1.25 3.18 22.59
C LEU A 196 -0.51 1.89 22.19
N VAL A 197 -1.07 0.74 22.53
CA VAL A 197 -0.60 -0.56 22.05
C VAL A 197 -1.24 -0.87 20.69
N HIS A 198 -0.42 -1.11 19.67
CA HIS A 198 -0.90 -1.52 18.35
C HIS A 198 0.01 -2.56 17.70
N VAL A 199 -0.49 -3.74 17.36
CA VAL A 199 0.36 -4.82 16.79
C VAL A 199 -0.12 -5.28 15.41
N SER A 200 -1.43 -5.24 15.19
CA SER A 200 -2.04 -5.80 13.99
C SER A 200 -1.84 -4.95 12.75
N ASN A 201 -1.38 -5.59 11.67
CA ASN A 201 -1.51 -5.10 10.30
C ASN A 201 -2.85 -5.57 9.70
N SER A 202 -3.10 -5.36 8.41
CA SER A 202 -4.35 -5.81 7.78
C SER A 202 -4.62 -7.31 7.96
N ALA A 203 -3.62 -8.17 7.78
CA ALA A 203 -3.77 -9.62 7.92
C ALA A 203 -4.12 -10.03 9.35
N ALA A 204 -3.34 -9.56 10.34
CA ALA A 204 -3.62 -9.84 11.74
C ALA A 204 -4.98 -9.28 12.19
N SER A 205 -5.43 -8.15 11.64
CA SER A 205 -6.75 -7.58 11.96
C SER A 205 -7.91 -8.43 11.44
N LEU A 206 -7.72 -9.13 10.32
CA LEU A 206 -8.72 -10.02 9.73
C LEU A 206 -8.71 -11.42 10.39
N MET A 207 -7.52 -11.94 10.67
CA MET A 207 -7.31 -13.32 11.09
C MET A 207 -7.25 -13.51 12.62
N HIS A 208 -6.83 -12.46 13.35
CA HIS A 208 -6.56 -12.50 14.79
C HIS A 208 -7.14 -11.25 15.48
N PRO A 209 -8.48 -11.09 15.49
CA PRO A 209 -9.14 -9.91 16.07
C PRO A 209 -8.88 -9.74 17.58
N ASP A 210 -8.46 -10.79 18.29
CA ASP A 210 -8.02 -10.74 19.69
C ASP A 210 -6.72 -9.94 19.89
N LEU A 211 -5.96 -9.69 18.82
CA LEU A 211 -4.74 -8.89 18.82
C LEU A 211 -4.96 -7.43 18.39
N ALA A 212 -6.20 -6.94 18.42
CA ALA A 212 -6.51 -5.57 18.00
C ALA A 212 -5.93 -4.50 18.96
N TYR A 213 -5.87 -4.77 20.26
CA TYR A 213 -5.44 -3.85 21.33
C TYR A 213 -6.06 -2.45 21.20
N GLY A 214 -5.27 -1.36 21.26
CA GLY A 214 -5.78 0.00 21.19
C GLY A 214 -5.95 0.52 19.77
N ALA A 215 -5.15 0.03 18.81
CA ALA A 215 -5.33 0.36 17.40
C ALA A 215 -4.85 -0.75 16.45
N VAL A 216 -5.49 -0.83 15.28
CA VAL A 216 -5.05 -1.67 14.16
C VAL A 216 -4.53 -0.83 12.99
N ARG A 217 -3.44 -1.27 12.37
CA ARG A 217 -2.81 -0.58 11.24
C ARG A 217 -3.32 -1.16 9.92
N ILE A 218 -4.32 -0.53 9.32
CA ILE A 218 -4.92 -1.00 8.07
C ILE A 218 -4.21 -0.35 6.89
N GLY A 219 -3.46 -1.16 6.15
CA GLY A 219 -2.81 -0.79 4.88
C GLY A 219 -3.50 -1.43 3.70
N ILE A 220 -2.95 -2.51 3.17
CA ILE A 220 -3.34 -3.10 1.88
C ILE A 220 -4.85 -3.34 1.72
N SER A 221 -5.51 -3.80 2.78
CA SER A 221 -6.93 -4.16 2.72
C SER A 221 -7.87 -2.96 2.72
N MET A 222 -7.40 -1.77 3.10
CA MET A 222 -8.16 -0.53 2.87
C MET A 222 -8.37 -0.30 1.36
N TYR A 223 -7.42 -0.72 0.54
CA TYR A 223 -7.44 -0.58 -0.92
C TYR A 223 -8.17 -1.73 -1.63
N GLY A 224 -8.80 -2.63 -0.87
CA GLY A 224 -9.57 -3.73 -1.43
C GLY A 224 -8.74 -4.93 -1.87
N ILE A 225 -7.48 -4.99 -1.43
CA ILE A 225 -6.54 -6.05 -1.79
C ILE A 225 -6.32 -6.95 -0.58
N ALA A 226 -6.51 -8.26 -0.78
CA ALA A 226 -6.24 -9.25 0.26
C ALA A 226 -4.71 -9.35 0.51
N PRO A 227 -4.26 -9.46 1.78
CA PRO A 227 -2.84 -9.57 2.10
C PRO A 227 -2.16 -10.80 1.46
N SER A 228 -2.88 -11.91 1.34
CA SER A 228 -2.44 -13.16 0.74
C SER A 228 -3.65 -13.98 0.26
N ALA A 229 -3.40 -15.05 -0.49
CA ALA A 229 -4.44 -16.02 -0.88
C ALA A 229 -5.09 -16.70 0.34
N TYR A 230 -4.30 -17.02 1.37
CA TYR A 230 -4.80 -17.60 2.62
C TYR A 230 -5.80 -16.68 3.32
N VAL A 231 -5.48 -15.39 3.42
CA VAL A 231 -6.38 -14.41 4.04
C VAL A 231 -7.62 -14.19 3.18
N GLU A 232 -7.49 -14.16 1.86
CA GLU A 232 -8.62 -14.02 0.95
C GLU A 232 -9.68 -15.12 1.14
N GLU A 233 -9.25 -16.37 1.33
CA GLU A 233 -10.15 -17.50 1.53
C GLU A 233 -10.91 -17.42 2.87
N LYS A 234 -10.28 -16.85 3.91
CA LYS A 234 -10.78 -16.94 5.29
C LYS A 234 -11.30 -15.63 5.87
N MET A 235 -11.16 -14.50 5.17
CA MET A 235 -11.57 -13.19 5.69
C MET A 235 -13.08 -13.14 6.00
N PRO A 236 -13.49 -12.45 7.08
CA PRO A 236 -14.89 -12.44 7.54
C PRO A 236 -15.84 -11.61 6.66
N PHE A 237 -15.29 -10.84 5.72
CA PHE A 237 -16.05 -10.02 4.77
C PHE A 237 -15.27 -9.86 3.47
N SER A 238 -15.98 -9.64 2.37
CA SER A 238 -15.37 -9.37 1.08
C SER A 238 -14.82 -7.95 1.02
N LEU A 239 -13.62 -7.83 0.45
CA LEU A 239 -13.00 -6.55 0.11
C LEU A 239 -13.48 -6.08 -1.27
N VAL A 240 -13.58 -4.76 -1.44
CA VAL A 240 -13.94 -4.12 -2.71
C VAL A 240 -12.68 -3.45 -3.28
N PRO A 241 -12.12 -3.92 -4.42
CA PRO A 241 -10.96 -3.29 -5.04
C PRO A 241 -11.17 -1.81 -5.32
N ALA A 242 -10.21 -0.97 -4.92
CA ALA A 242 -10.31 0.48 -5.03
C ALA A 242 -9.63 1.06 -6.29
N MET A 243 -8.82 0.29 -7.01
CA MET A 243 -8.11 0.76 -8.21
C MET A 243 -8.46 -0.10 -9.42
N SER A 244 -8.71 0.56 -10.54
CA SER A 244 -8.68 -0.04 -11.88
C SER A 244 -7.74 0.77 -12.79
N LEU A 245 -7.23 0.14 -13.84
CA LEU A 245 -6.36 0.79 -14.83
C LEU A 245 -6.96 0.62 -16.21
N GLU A 246 -7.25 1.75 -16.87
CA GLU A 246 -7.92 1.78 -18.17
C GLU A 246 -7.15 2.64 -19.19
N THR A 247 -7.36 2.33 -20.47
CA THR A 247 -6.82 3.05 -21.62
C THR A 247 -7.74 2.86 -22.83
N GLU A 248 -7.29 3.30 -24.01
CA GLU A 248 -8.04 3.18 -25.26
C GLU A 248 -7.12 2.70 -26.40
N ILE A 249 -7.71 2.08 -27.41
CA ILE A 249 -7.00 1.74 -28.66
C ILE A 249 -6.64 3.03 -29.39
N VAL A 250 -5.34 3.28 -29.62
CA VAL A 250 -4.88 4.47 -30.38
C VAL A 250 -4.53 4.18 -31.83
N HIS A 251 -4.32 2.90 -32.17
CA HIS A 251 -4.04 2.47 -33.54
C HIS A 251 -4.44 1.01 -33.70
N ILE A 252 -4.88 0.63 -34.90
CA ILE A 252 -5.24 -0.75 -35.23
C ILE A 252 -4.86 -1.07 -36.66
N LYS A 253 -4.29 -2.25 -36.88
CA LYS A 253 -3.94 -2.75 -38.21
C LYS A 253 -4.14 -4.25 -38.32
N LYS A 254 -4.36 -4.73 -39.54
CA LYS A 254 -4.29 -6.15 -39.88
C LYS A 254 -2.84 -6.49 -40.20
N VAL A 255 -2.30 -7.51 -39.56
CA VAL A 255 -0.92 -7.99 -39.72
C VAL A 255 -0.98 -9.36 -40.38
N LYS A 256 -0.09 -9.62 -41.34
CA LYS A 256 -0.14 -10.85 -42.13
C LYS A 256 0.52 -12.01 -41.40
N ALA A 257 0.06 -13.22 -41.71
CA ALA A 257 0.72 -14.44 -41.26
C ALA A 257 2.23 -14.40 -41.60
N GLY A 258 3.08 -14.73 -40.62
CA GLY A 258 4.54 -14.69 -40.74
C GLY A 258 5.19 -13.33 -40.43
N GLU A 259 4.42 -12.27 -40.18
CA GLU A 259 4.96 -10.97 -39.76
C GLU A 259 5.11 -10.90 -38.23
N ALA A 260 6.21 -10.29 -37.78
CA ALA A 260 6.55 -10.21 -36.36
C ALA A 260 6.14 -8.88 -35.71
N ILE A 261 5.83 -8.92 -34.41
CA ILE A 261 5.41 -7.77 -33.62
C ILE A 261 6.48 -7.35 -32.62
N SER A 262 6.73 -6.04 -32.55
CA SER A 262 7.59 -5.37 -31.57
C SER A 262 9.08 -5.75 -31.66
N TYR A 263 9.86 -5.25 -30.70
CA TYR A 263 11.30 -5.45 -30.60
C TYR A 263 11.69 -6.93 -30.55
N GLY A 264 12.67 -7.30 -31.37
CA GLY A 264 13.21 -8.66 -31.44
C GLY A 264 12.28 -9.69 -32.06
N GLY A 265 11.09 -9.28 -32.55
CA GLY A 265 10.17 -10.17 -33.26
C GLY A 265 9.76 -11.40 -32.45
N THR A 266 9.61 -11.29 -31.13
CA THR A 266 9.35 -12.43 -30.24
C THR A 266 7.94 -13.01 -30.37
N TYR A 267 7.06 -12.33 -31.09
CA TYR A 267 5.74 -12.81 -31.46
C TYR A 267 5.62 -12.72 -32.98
N CYS A 268 5.25 -13.82 -33.62
CA CYS A 268 5.03 -13.91 -35.05
C CYS A 268 3.57 -14.33 -35.25
N CYS A 269 2.83 -13.62 -36.10
CA CYS A 269 1.43 -13.94 -36.33
C CYS A 269 1.33 -15.28 -37.07
N GLU A 270 0.59 -16.23 -36.52
CA GLU A 270 0.40 -17.55 -37.15
C GLU A 270 -0.61 -17.45 -38.30
N GLU A 271 -1.54 -16.51 -38.18
CA GLU A 271 -2.55 -16.19 -39.18
C GLU A 271 -2.65 -14.67 -39.41
N ASP A 272 -3.57 -14.27 -40.27
CA ASP A 272 -3.90 -12.88 -40.50
C ASP A 272 -4.63 -12.29 -39.27
N GLU A 273 -3.91 -11.59 -38.40
CA GLU A 273 -4.41 -11.12 -37.09
C GLU A 273 -4.71 -9.61 -37.07
N TRP A 274 -5.69 -9.19 -36.26
CA TRP A 274 -5.90 -7.78 -35.94
C TRP A 274 -5.10 -7.40 -34.68
N ILE A 275 -4.19 -6.43 -34.84
CA ILE A 275 -3.32 -5.95 -33.77
C ILE A 275 -3.66 -4.50 -33.45
N ALA A 276 -4.04 -4.26 -32.19
CA ALA A 276 -4.31 -2.94 -31.65
C ALA A 276 -3.14 -2.46 -30.77
N THR A 277 -2.88 -1.15 -30.78
CA THR A 277 -1.84 -0.50 -29.97
C THR A 277 -2.47 0.30 -28.85
N LEU A 278 -1.93 0.16 -27.64
CA LEU A 278 -2.35 0.87 -26.43
C LEU A 278 -1.25 1.86 -26.00
N PRO A 279 -1.59 3.08 -25.55
CA PRO A 279 -0.64 4.11 -25.17
C PRO A 279 -0.18 3.96 -23.70
N ILE A 280 0.34 2.77 -23.36
CA ILE A 280 0.92 2.47 -22.06
C ILE A 280 2.10 1.51 -22.20
N GLY A 281 3.19 1.77 -21.47
CA GLY A 281 4.38 0.93 -21.49
C GLY A 281 5.10 0.85 -20.16
N TYR A 282 6.31 0.29 -20.15
CA TYR A 282 7.01 0.03 -18.89
C TYR A 282 7.41 1.29 -18.11
N ALA A 283 7.50 2.46 -18.76
CA ALA A 283 7.73 3.73 -18.06
C ALA A 283 6.48 4.25 -17.32
N ASP A 284 5.32 3.62 -17.55
CA ASP A 284 4.07 3.88 -16.84
C ASP A 284 3.80 2.88 -15.71
N GLY A 285 4.62 1.82 -15.60
CA GLY A 285 4.42 0.69 -14.69
C GLY A 285 3.93 -0.60 -15.38
N MET A 286 3.70 -0.58 -16.70
CA MET A 286 3.39 -1.78 -17.49
C MET A 286 4.65 -2.59 -17.77
N LEU A 287 5.19 -3.27 -16.76
CA LEU A 287 6.49 -3.92 -16.83
C LEU A 287 6.56 -4.99 -17.93
N ARG A 288 7.74 -5.16 -18.51
CA ARG A 288 7.98 -6.12 -19.61
C ARG A 288 7.64 -7.57 -19.27
N GLY A 289 7.65 -7.94 -17.98
CA GLY A 289 7.24 -9.27 -17.52
C GLY A 289 5.76 -9.58 -17.74
N LEU A 290 4.92 -8.57 -17.99
CA LEU A 290 3.51 -8.72 -18.34
C LEU A 290 3.29 -9.10 -19.82
N GLN A 291 4.34 -9.46 -20.56
CA GLN A 291 4.18 -10.00 -21.91
C GLN A 291 3.30 -11.26 -21.87
N GLY A 292 2.31 -11.34 -22.78
CA GLY A 292 1.33 -12.43 -22.78
C GLY A 292 0.32 -12.39 -21.63
N GLN A 293 0.23 -11.28 -20.89
CA GLN A 293 -0.89 -11.02 -19.99
C GLN A 293 -2.13 -10.60 -20.82
N ASP A 294 -3.31 -10.93 -20.33
CA ASP A 294 -4.56 -10.48 -20.95
C ASP A 294 -4.93 -9.06 -20.50
N VAL A 295 -5.73 -8.39 -21.33
CA VAL A 295 -6.50 -7.18 -21.05
C VAL A 295 -7.96 -7.43 -21.44
N LEU A 296 -8.90 -6.57 -21.03
CA LEU A 296 -10.30 -6.67 -21.49
C LEU A 296 -10.61 -5.62 -22.56
N VAL A 297 -11.23 -6.06 -23.64
CA VAL A 297 -11.84 -5.20 -24.66
C VAL A 297 -13.26 -5.69 -24.92
N ARG A 298 -14.27 -4.82 -24.75
CA ARG A 298 -15.71 -5.18 -24.79
C ARG A 298 -16.12 -6.33 -23.87
N GLY A 299 -15.40 -6.54 -22.77
CA GLY A 299 -15.64 -7.62 -21.82
C GLY A 299 -15.10 -8.97 -22.28
N GLU A 300 -14.22 -9.00 -23.27
CA GLU A 300 -13.51 -10.21 -23.72
C GLU A 300 -12.01 -10.06 -23.50
N ARG A 301 -11.32 -11.16 -23.19
CA ARG A 301 -9.87 -11.19 -22.96
C ARG A 301 -9.11 -11.08 -24.28
N ALA A 302 -8.21 -10.11 -24.37
CA ALA A 302 -7.30 -9.89 -25.48
C ALA A 302 -5.85 -9.95 -24.96
N GLN A 303 -5.01 -10.78 -25.59
CA GLN A 303 -3.65 -11.01 -25.10
C GLN A 303 -2.68 -9.92 -25.57
N ILE A 304 -1.77 -9.50 -24.70
CA ILE A 304 -0.61 -8.66 -25.05
C ILE A 304 0.40 -9.47 -25.85
N VAL A 305 0.69 -9.00 -27.06
CA VAL A 305 1.57 -9.68 -28.02
C VAL A 305 2.80 -8.85 -28.37
N GLY A 306 3.92 -9.54 -28.59
CA GLY A 306 5.23 -8.92 -28.73
C GLY A 306 5.72 -8.30 -27.42
N ARG A 307 6.89 -7.65 -27.47
CA ARG A 307 7.45 -6.95 -26.31
C ARG A 307 6.68 -5.68 -25.98
N ILE A 308 6.43 -5.45 -24.70
CA ILE A 308 5.98 -4.16 -24.19
C ILE A 308 7.11 -3.12 -24.37
N CYS A 309 6.78 -1.99 -25.00
CA CYS A 309 7.68 -0.88 -25.25
C CYS A 309 7.68 0.10 -24.07
N MET A 310 8.47 1.18 -24.16
CA MET A 310 8.57 2.19 -23.10
C MET A 310 7.23 2.86 -22.80
N ASP A 311 6.47 3.19 -23.85
CA ASP A 311 5.26 4.01 -23.77
C ASP A 311 4.02 3.37 -24.39
N GLN A 312 4.17 2.17 -24.98
CA GLN A 312 3.12 1.49 -25.74
C GLN A 312 3.23 -0.04 -25.63
N CYS A 313 2.11 -0.72 -25.82
CA CYS A 313 2.06 -2.17 -26.01
C CYS A 313 1.03 -2.53 -27.09
N MET A 314 1.08 -3.77 -27.57
CA MET A 314 0.18 -4.28 -28.59
C MET A 314 -0.63 -5.44 -28.03
N ILE A 315 -1.89 -5.52 -28.46
CA ILE A 315 -2.80 -6.61 -28.13
C ILE A 315 -3.37 -7.23 -29.40
N ARG A 316 -3.62 -8.54 -29.35
CA ARG A 316 -4.35 -9.25 -30.41
C ARG A 316 -5.84 -9.20 -30.11
N VAL A 317 -6.63 -8.72 -31.09
CA VAL A 317 -8.09 -8.62 -31.00
C VAL A 317 -8.76 -9.46 -32.10
N PRO A 318 -10.00 -9.94 -31.92
CA PRO A 318 -10.63 -10.86 -32.86
C PRO A 318 -11.02 -10.19 -34.19
N GLU A 319 -11.25 -8.88 -34.18
CA GLU A 319 -11.72 -8.13 -35.35
C GLU A 319 -11.18 -6.69 -35.38
N LYS A 320 -11.52 -5.94 -36.43
CA LYS A 320 -11.21 -4.51 -36.50
C LYS A 320 -12.11 -3.72 -35.54
N LEU A 321 -11.53 -3.28 -34.43
CA LEU A 321 -12.15 -2.35 -33.49
C LEU A 321 -11.84 -0.88 -33.84
N PRO A 322 -12.68 0.08 -33.43
CA PRO A 322 -12.42 1.49 -33.66
C PRO A 322 -11.29 2.03 -32.78
N VAL A 323 -10.57 3.05 -33.27
CA VAL A 323 -9.72 3.89 -32.42
C VAL A 323 -10.61 4.60 -31.39
N GLY A 324 -10.16 4.66 -30.13
CA GLY A 324 -10.94 5.12 -28.99
C GLY A 324 -11.74 4.02 -28.27
N GLU A 325 -11.72 2.78 -28.75
CA GLU A 325 -12.33 1.65 -28.05
C GLU A 325 -11.66 1.45 -26.68
N LYS A 326 -12.47 1.30 -25.62
CA LYS A 326 -11.99 1.24 -24.23
C LYS A 326 -11.37 -0.12 -23.91
N VAL A 327 -10.26 -0.07 -23.20
CA VAL A 327 -9.49 -1.24 -22.77
C VAL A 327 -9.27 -1.20 -21.27
N GLN A 328 -9.64 -2.27 -20.57
CA GLN A 328 -9.36 -2.46 -19.15
C GLN A 328 -8.09 -3.31 -18.98
N LEU A 329 -7.06 -2.76 -18.36
CA LEU A 329 -5.79 -3.46 -18.13
C LEU A 329 -5.85 -4.35 -16.89
N PHE A 330 -6.39 -3.82 -15.80
CA PHE A 330 -6.91 -4.57 -14.64
C PHE A 330 -8.13 -3.84 -14.08
N GLY A 331 -9.10 -4.58 -13.53
CA GLY A 331 -10.43 -4.11 -13.17
C GLY A 331 -11.53 -4.86 -13.94
N LYS A 332 -12.78 -4.38 -13.84
CA LYS A 332 -13.96 -5.02 -14.43
C LYS A 332 -14.36 -4.38 -15.75
N GLN A 333 -14.76 -5.20 -16.73
CA GLN A 333 -15.42 -4.75 -17.95
C GLN A 333 -16.55 -5.74 -18.31
N GLY A 334 -17.79 -5.30 -18.21
CA GLY A 334 -18.94 -6.19 -18.38
C GLY A 334 -19.02 -7.23 -17.25
N LYS A 335 -18.99 -8.52 -17.61
CA LYS A 335 -19.01 -9.64 -16.66
C LYS A 335 -17.61 -10.17 -16.33
N GLU A 336 -16.60 -9.74 -17.07
CA GLU A 336 -15.21 -10.18 -16.90
C GLU A 336 -14.43 -9.22 -16.00
N GLU A 337 -13.41 -9.76 -15.36
CA GLU A 337 -12.48 -9.05 -14.49
C GLU A 337 -11.06 -9.52 -14.75
N ILE A 338 -10.12 -8.57 -14.73
CA ILE A 338 -8.70 -8.88 -14.59
C ILE A 338 -8.27 -8.40 -13.22
N ARG A 339 -7.92 -9.34 -12.35
CA ARG A 339 -7.54 -9.05 -10.97
C ARG A 339 -6.10 -8.56 -10.92
N ILE A 340 -5.79 -7.67 -9.96
CA ILE A 340 -4.40 -7.26 -9.68
C ILE A 340 -3.51 -8.47 -9.36
N ASN A 341 -4.06 -9.50 -8.73
CA ASN A 341 -3.36 -10.75 -8.47
C ASN A 341 -2.84 -11.42 -9.74
N GLU A 342 -3.59 -11.38 -10.86
CA GLU A 342 -3.13 -11.97 -12.13
C GLU A 342 -1.82 -11.31 -12.61
N TRP A 343 -1.70 -9.99 -12.42
CA TRP A 343 -0.46 -9.27 -12.75
C TRP A 343 0.67 -9.60 -11.78
N ALA A 344 0.37 -9.70 -10.49
CA ALA A 344 1.35 -10.06 -9.47
C ALA A 344 1.92 -11.46 -9.73
N ASP A 345 1.05 -12.44 -10.00
CA ASP A 345 1.44 -13.81 -10.31
C ASP A 345 2.30 -13.87 -11.59
N LYS A 346 1.90 -13.14 -12.64
CA LYS A 346 2.65 -13.05 -13.90
C LYS A 346 4.05 -12.46 -13.71
N LEU A 347 4.19 -11.51 -12.78
CA LEU A 347 5.46 -10.85 -12.46
C LEU A 347 6.28 -11.57 -11.39
N GLY A 348 5.75 -12.62 -10.75
CA GLY A 348 6.41 -13.30 -9.64
C GLY A 348 6.56 -12.40 -8.40
N THR A 349 5.58 -11.56 -8.13
CA THR A 349 5.54 -10.61 -7.01
C THR A 349 4.23 -10.73 -6.23
N ILE A 350 3.95 -9.80 -5.32
CA ILE A 350 2.74 -9.68 -4.53
C ILE A 350 1.85 -8.52 -5.04
N PRO A 351 0.52 -8.59 -4.83
CA PRO A 351 -0.43 -7.54 -5.25
C PRO A 351 -0.12 -6.13 -4.74
N TYR A 352 0.68 -6.00 -3.69
CA TYR A 352 1.11 -4.72 -3.11
C TYR A 352 1.95 -3.90 -4.09
N GLU A 353 2.79 -4.55 -4.89
CA GLU A 353 3.74 -3.86 -5.77
C GLU A 353 3.04 -3.25 -6.97
N ILE A 354 1.99 -3.90 -7.50
CA ILE A 354 1.31 -3.52 -8.75
C ILE A 354 0.81 -2.06 -8.76
N PRO A 355 0.06 -1.56 -7.76
CA PRO A 355 -0.35 -0.16 -7.79
C PRO A 355 0.82 0.80 -7.48
N CYS A 356 1.85 0.35 -6.73
CA CYS A 356 3.00 1.17 -6.36
C CYS A 356 3.97 1.41 -7.53
N ILE A 357 4.04 0.51 -8.51
CA ILE A 357 4.89 0.66 -9.69
C ILE A 357 4.29 1.61 -10.75
N LEU A 358 3.00 1.95 -10.64
CA LEU A 358 2.35 2.88 -11.55
C LEU A 358 2.91 4.30 -11.34
N THR A 359 3.61 4.81 -12.34
CA THR A 359 4.32 6.09 -12.22
C THR A 359 3.36 7.28 -12.26
N LYS A 360 3.85 8.47 -11.90
CA LYS A 360 3.09 9.73 -11.97
C LYS A 360 2.64 10.10 -13.40
N ARG A 361 3.16 9.43 -14.43
CA ARG A 361 2.72 9.59 -15.83
C ARG A 361 1.32 9.05 -16.06
N VAL A 362 0.85 8.13 -15.21
CA VAL A 362 -0.53 7.64 -15.22
C VAL A 362 -1.34 8.49 -14.25
N PRO A 363 -2.23 9.38 -14.74
CA PRO A 363 -3.04 10.19 -13.85
C PRO A 363 -4.01 9.32 -13.05
N ARG A 364 -4.23 9.71 -11.80
CA ARG A 364 -5.28 9.13 -10.94
C ARG A 364 -6.56 9.95 -11.12
N LEU A 365 -7.66 9.27 -11.40
CA LEU A 365 -9.00 9.83 -11.47
C LEU A 365 -9.80 9.28 -10.29
N TYR A 366 -10.25 10.15 -9.40
CA TYR A 366 -11.03 9.76 -8.23
C TYR A 366 -12.52 9.79 -8.55
N VAL A 367 -13.23 8.71 -8.20
CA VAL A 367 -14.68 8.54 -8.41
C VAL A 367 -15.41 8.22 -7.11
#